data_AF-A0AA42PID9-F1
#
_entry.id   AF-A0AA42PID9-F1
#
_cell.length_a   1.000
_cell.length_b   1.000
_cell.length_c   1.000
_cell.angle_alpha   90.00
_cell.angle_beta   90.00
_cell.angle_gamma   90.00
#
_symmetry.space_group_name_H-M   'P 1'
#
loop_
_entity.id
_entity.type
_entity.pdbx_description
1 polymer ?
#
loop_
_entity_poly.entity_id
_entity_poly.type
_entity_poly.pdbx_seq_one_letter_code
_entity_poly.pdbx_strand_id
1 'polypeptide(L)'
;MGGSSGSKAANAAAQTEAWRTSNINRATDQVNRLYSAPSRQAGYDDFLGATRDFYGGELGRQKEQADRSLKFAMARSGLAGGSAAVDANRRLGEDYQRGVLDAERLAQGALADLKASDETSRQNLLSQVAGGMSLTSGATQSAQALQGNLQAAQGRLRADSLGEIFGGLADVYTRSREAAADRRGFRDVYNTLYQPGFGYGGAR
;
A
#
# COMPACT_ATOMS: atom_id res chain seq x y z
N MET A 1 -52.39 39.43 -37.93
CA MET A 1 -50.96 39.73 -37.70
C MET A 1 -50.59 39.32 -36.29
N GLY A 2 -49.76 38.30 -36.10
CA GLY A 2 -49.37 37.83 -34.77
C GLY A 2 -48.27 36.78 -34.88
N GLY A 3 -47.00 37.18 -34.77
CA GLY A 3 -45.88 36.23 -34.92
C GLY A 3 -44.50 36.74 -34.47
N SER A 4 -44.40 37.92 -33.85
CA SER A 4 -43.10 38.53 -33.54
C SER A 4 -42.64 38.39 -32.08
N SER A 5 -43.55 38.06 -31.15
CA SER A 5 -43.22 37.92 -29.72
C SER A 5 -42.58 36.56 -29.37
N GLY A 6 -42.96 35.48 -30.06
CA GLY A 6 -42.41 34.13 -29.83
C GLY A 6 -40.94 34.00 -30.23
N SER A 7 -40.47 34.73 -31.24
CA SER A 7 -39.09 34.65 -31.73
C SER A 7 -38.09 35.35 -30.80
N LYS A 8 -38.48 36.45 -30.14
CA LYS A 8 -37.63 37.14 -29.17
C LYS A 8 -37.48 36.35 -27.87
N ALA A 9 -38.57 35.75 -27.37
CA ALA A 9 -38.52 34.88 -26.19
C ALA A 9 -37.71 33.60 -26.46
N ALA A 10 -37.89 32.97 -27.63
CA ALA A 10 -37.11 31.82 -28.05
C ALA A 10 -35.61 32.15 -28.22
N ASN A 11 -35.28 33.31 -28.83
CA ASN A 11 -33.89 33.76 -28.95
C ASN A 11 -33.25 34.11 -27.61
N ALA A 12 -33.99 34.74 -26.68
CA ALA A 12 -33.49 35.02 -25.34
C ALA A 12 -33.26 33.73 -24.53
N ALA A 13 -34.13 32.74 -24.67
CA ALA A 13 -33.96 31.41 -24.07
C ALA A 13 -32.74 30.69 -24.66
N ALA A 14 -32.56 30.71 -25.99
CA ALA A 14 -31.41 30.11 -26.67
C ALA A 14 -30.07 30.77 -26.26
N GLN A 15 -30.05 32.10 -26.10
CA GLN A 15 -28.86 32.82 -25.61
C GLN A 15 -28.54 32.47 -24.15
N THR A 16 -29.56 32.34 -23.30
CA THR A 16 -29.39 31.95 -21.90
C THR A 16 -28.85 30.53 -21.78
N GLU A 17 -29.36 29.61 -22.59
CA GLU A 17 -28.90 28.22 -22.64
C GLU A 17 -27.47 28.10 -23.19
N ALA A 18 -27.12 28.88 -24.21
CA ALA A 18 -25.76 28.94 -24.75
C ALA A 18 -24.76 29.46 -23.71
N TRP A 19 -25.14 30.49 -22.93
CA TRP A 19 -24.32 31.01 -21.84
C TRP A 19 -24.12 29.99 -20.71
N ARG A 20 -25.20 29.28 -20.33
CA ARG A 20 -25.15 28.20 -19.34
C ARG A 20 -24.20 27.09 -19.80
N THR A 21 -24.39 26.58 -21.01
CA THR A 21 -23.54 25.54 -21.59
C THR A 21 -22.07 25.96 -21.68
N SER A 22 -21.79 27.21 -22.09
CA SER A 22 -20.43 27.75 -22.12
C SER A 22 -19.76 27.78 -20.74
N ASN A 23 -20.51 28.16 -19.70
CA ASN A 23 -20.01 28.16 -18.33
C ASN A 23 -19.73 26.74 -17.82
N ILE A 24 -20.64 25.80 -18.09
CA ILE A 24 -20.48 24.38 -17.74
C ILE A 24 -19.22 23.81 -18.41
N ASN A 25 -19.04 24.05 -19.71
CA ASN A 25 -17.86 23.57 -20.44
C ASN A 25 -16.56 24.11 -19.85
N ARG A 26 -16.50 25.42 -19.56
CA ARG A 26 -15.32 26.04 -18.93
C ARG A 26 -15.02 25.46 -17.55
N ALA A 27 -16.06 25.22 -16.74
CA ALA A 27 -15.90 24.62 -15.42
C ALA A 27 -15.44 23.16 -15.50
N THR A 28 -16.01 22.38 -16.42
CA THR A 28 -15.56 21.01 -16.73
C THR A 28 -14.08 21.00 -17.14
N ASP A 29 -13.67 21.89 -18.04
CA ASP A 29 -12.28 22.00 -18.50
C ASP A 29 -11.33 22.39 -17.36
N GLN A 30 -11.77 23.22 -16.42
CA GLN A 30 -10.96 23.61 -15.27
C GLN A 30 -10.79 22.45 -14.29
N VAL A 31 -11.87 21.72 -13.97
CA VAL A 31 -11.82 20.52 -13.14
C VAL A 31 -10.86 19.52 -13.77
N ASN A 32 -11.03 19.20 -15.06
CA ASN A 32 -10.15 18.25 -15.75
C ASN A 32 -8.68 18.70 -15.71
N ARG A 33 -8.39 19.99 -15.93
CA ARG A 33 -7.03 20.53 -15.85
C ARG A 33 -6.39 20.40 -14.46
N LEU A 34 -7.15 20.54 -13.38
CA LEU A 34 -6.61 20.39 -12.02
C LEU A 34 -6.22 18.94 -11.72
N TYR A 35 -7.04 17.97 -12.17
CA TYR A 35 -6.77 16.54 -11.97
C TYR A 35 -5.68 16.00 -12.93
N SER A 36 -5.49 16.62 -14.10
CA SER A 36 -4.43 16.27 -15.05
C SER A 36 -3.17 17.14 -14.96
N ALA A 37 -3.11 18.06 -14.00
CA ALA A 37 -1.98 18.98 -13.84
C ALA A 37 -0.67 18.21 -13.59
N PRO A 38 0.47 18.65 -14.15
CA PRO A 38 1.78 18.06 -13.86
C PRO A 38 2.10 18.03 -12.36
N SER A 39 1.63 19.03 -11.61
CA SER A 39 1.75 19.06 -10.14
C SER A 39 1.00 17.93 -9.44
N ARG A 40 -0.13 17.46 -9.99
CA ARG A 40 -0.84 16.30 -9.44
C ARG A 40 -0.06 15.02 -9.69
N GLN A 41 0.51 14.87 -10.89
CA GLN A 41 1.37 13.73 -11.20
C GLN A 41 2.61 13.69 -10.29
N ALA A 42 3.28 14.83 -10.09
CA ALA A 42 4.37 14.92 -9.12
C ALA A 42 3.93 14.52 -7.70
N GLY A 43 2.73 14.95 -7.27
CA GLY A 43 2.19 14.53 -5.96
C GLY A 43 1.91 13.03 -5.85
N TYR A 44 1.54 12.35 -6.94
CA TYR A 44 1.43 10.89 -6.97
C TYR A 44 2.80 10.22 -6.84
N ASP A 45 3.80 10.73 -7.54
CA ASP A 45 5.16 10.20 -7.52
C ASP A 45 5.81 10.41 -6.13
N ASP A 46 5.61 11.57 -5.52
CA ASP A 46 6.03 11.88 -4.14
C ASP A 46 5.35 10.94 -3.13
N PHE A 47 4.04 10.73 -3.26
CA PHE A 47 3.30 9.80 -2.41
C PHE A 47 3.82 8.37 -2.57
N LEU A 48 4.06 7.91 -3.80
CA LEU A 48 4.61 6.59 -4.06
C LEU A 48 6.01 6.43 -3.46
N GLY A 49 6.88 7.43 -3.65
CA GLY A 49 8.22 7.45 -3.07
C GLY A 49 8.18 7.37 -1.54
N ALA A 50 7.40 8.24 -0.89
CA ALA A 50 7.23 8.23 0.57
C ALA A 50 6.66 6.90 1.09
N THR A 51 5.76 6.27 0.33
CA THR A 51 5.17 4.98 0.68
C THR A 51 6.19 3.84 0.58
N ARG A 52 7.01 3.83 -0.48
CA ARG A 52 8.12 2.89 -0.64
C ARG A 52 9.14 3.03 0.48
N ASP A 53 9.54 4.25 0.80
CA ASP A 53 10.49 4.53 1.89
C ASP A 53 9.95 4.05 3.23
N PHE A 54 8.65 4.26 3.47
CA PHE A 54 7.99 3.80 4.67
C PHE A 54 8.01 2.27 4.81
N TYR A 55 7.51 1.54 3.81
CA TYR A 55 7.47 0.07 3.88
C TYR A 55 8.87 -0.54 3.83
N GLY A 56 9.78 0.00 3.02
CA GLY A 56 11.16 -0.44 2.94
C GLY A 56 11.93 -0.23 4.24
N GLY A 57 11.77 0.93 4.88
CA GLY A 57 12.37 1.21 6.18
C GLY A 57 11.86 0.28 7.28
N GLU A 58 10.57 -0.02 7.29
CA GLU A 58 9.96 -0.93 8.26
C GLU A 58 10.38 -2.39 8.04
N LEU A 59 10.44 -2.84 6.79
CA LEU A 59 10.99 -4.14 6.43
C LEU A 59 12.47 -4.28 6.86
N GLY A 60 13.27 -3.24 6.66
CA GLY A 60 14.66 -3.19 7.11
C GLY A 60 14.78 -3.34 8.62
N ARG A 61 13.97 -2.60 9.40
CA ARG A 61 13.91 -2.74 10.86
C ARG A 61 13.54 -4.15 11.30
N GLN A 62 12.56 -4.77 10.65
CA GLN A 62 12.16 -6.14 10.95
C GLN A 62 13.26 -7.15 10.65
N LYS A 63 13.95 -6.99 9.51
CA LYS A 63 15.10 -7.82 9.16
C LYS A 63 16.17 -7.77 10.23
N GLU A 64 16.56 -6.57 10.69
CA GLU A 64 17.58 -6.42 11.73
C GLU A 64 17.19 -7.12 13.04
N GLN A 65 15.92 -7.01 13.44
CA GLN A 65 15.40 -7.69 14.62
C GLN A 65 15.39 -9.22 14.44
N ALA A 66 15.01 -9.71 13.26
CA ALA A 66 15.02 -11.12 12.92
C ALA A 66 16.45 -11.69 12.87
N ASP A 67 17.39 -10.99 12.23
CA ASP A 67 18.81 -11.34 12.19
C ASP A 67 19.39 -11.46 13.60
N ARG A 68 19.09 -10.47 14.47
CA ARG A 68 19.54 -10.47 15.88
C ARG A 68 18.94 -11.64 16.66
N SER A 69 17.64 -11.87 16.51
CA SER A 69 16.93 -12.97 17.18
C SER A 69 17.44 -14.33 16.74
N LEU A 70 17.66 -14.50 15.44
CA LEU A 70 18.23 -15.71 14.85
C LEU A 70 19.65 -15.96 15.38
N LYS A 71 20.50 -14.93 15.41
CA LYS A 71 21.85 -15.03 15.96
C LYS A 71 21.84 -15.51 17.41
N PHE A 72 20.98 -14.94 18.26
CA PHE A 72 20.86 -15.39 19.66
C PHE A 72 20.29 -16.81 19.79
N ALA A 73 19.31 -17.19 18.97
CA ALA A 73 18.75 -18.55 18.96
C ALA A 73 19.80 -19.60 18.54
N MET A 74 20.61 -19.28 17.52
CA MET A 74 21.71 -20.15 17.07
C MET A 74 22.82 -20.26 18.11
N ALA A 75 23.16 -19.16 18.78
CA ALA A 75 24.13 -19.19 19.89
C ALA A 75 23.64 -20.05 21.06
N ARG A 76 22.38 -19.88 21.48
CA ARG A 76 21.78 -20.67 22.58
C ARG A 76 21.67 -22.16 22.27
N SER A 77 21.50 -22.51 21.00
CA SER A 77 21.41 -23.92 20.56
C SER A 77 22.77 -24.54 20.23
N GLY A 78 23.87 -23.79 20.35
CA GLY A 78 25.21 -24.26 19.98
C GLY A 78 25.40 -24.47 18.47
N LEU A 79 24.48 -23.99 17.64
CA LEU A 79 24.49 -24.12 16.18
C LEU A 79 25.09 -22.89 15.47
N ALA A 80 25.54 -21.89 16.24
CA ALA A 80 26.18 -20.70 15.70
C ALA A 80 27.40 -21.05 14.84
N GLY A 81 27.47 -20.49 13.63
CA GLY A 81 28.56 -20.73 12.69
C GLY A 81 28.51 -22.06 11.94
N GLY A 82 27.57 -22.95 12.27
CA GLY A 82 27.35 -24.19 11.53
C GLY A 82 26.48 -24.03 10.28
N SER A 83 26.35 -25.10 9.49
CA SER A 83 25.49 -25.16 8.30
C SER A 83 24.06 -24.73 8.58
N ALA A 84 23.51 -25.10 9.74
CA ALA A 84 22.17 -24.69 10.18
C ALA A 84 22.01 -23.17 10.32
N ALA A 85 23.04 -22.45 10.77
CA ALA A 85 23.02 -21.00 10.85
C ALA A 85 23.15 -20.34 9.47
N VAL A 86 23.99 -20.89 8.59
CA VAL A 86 24.15 -20.41 7.20
C VAL A 86 22.84 -20.57 6.43
N ASP A 87 22.17 -21.72 6.55
CA ASP A 87 20.90 -21.98 5.88
C ASP A 87 19.79 -21.08 6.38
N ALA A 88 19.73 -20.82 7.70
CA ALA A 88 18.74 -19.93 8.27
C ALA A 88 18.95 -18.47 7.82
N ASN A 89 20.19 -17.99 7.75
CA ASN A 89 20.50 -16.66 7.21
C ASN A 89 20.14 -16.54 5.73
N ARG A 90 20.36 -17.60 4.94
CA ARG A 90 19.97 -17.61 3.52
C ARG A 90 18.46 -17.46 3.35
N ARG A 91 17.68 -18.26 4.09
CA ARG A 91 16.21 -18.17 4.09
C ARG A 91 15.72 -16.79 4.52
N LEU A 92 16.30 -16.22 5.58
CA LEU A 92 15.95 -14.87 6.02
C LEU A 92 16.27 -13.80 4.95
N GLY A 93 17.33 -14.00 4.16
CA GLY A 93 17.63 -13.17 3.00
C GLY A 93 16.60 -13.31 1.87
N GLU A 94 16.18 -14.54 1.56
CA GLU A 94 15.13 -14.82 0.57
C GLU A 94 13.78 -14.22 1.00
N ASP A 95 13.42 -14.34 2.29
CA ASP A 95 12.19 -13.77 2.85
C ASP A 95 12.22 -12.24 2.82
N TYR A 96 13.37 -11.62 3.10
CA TYR A 96 13.54 -10.19 2.94
C TYR A 96 13.33 -9.74 1.48
N GLN A 97 13.92 -10.45 0.51
CA GLN A 97 13.74 -10.13 -0.91
C GLN A 97 12.27 -10.24 -1.34
N ARG A 98 11.54 -11.24 -0.83
CA ARG A 98 10.08 -11.34 -1.05
C ARG A 98 9.35 -10.18 -0.41
N GLY A 99 9.71 -9.82 0.82
CA GLY A 99 9.14 -8.67 1.52
C GLY A 99 9.34 -7.35 0.78
N VAL A 100 10.47 -7.16 0.08
CA VAL A 100 10.69 -5.98 -0.77
C VAL A 100 9.69 -5.93 -1.92
N LEU A 101 9.41 -7.06 -2.56
CA LEU A 101 8.42 -7.13 -3.63
C LEU A 101 6.99 -6.90 -3.10
N ASP A 102 6.68 -7.41 -1.91
CA ASP A 102 5.38 -7.19 -1.27
C ASP A 102 5.21 -5.71 -0.86
N ALA A 103 6.24 -5.09 -0.28
CA ALA A 103 6.26 -3.66 0.01
C ALA A 103 6.01 -2.80 -1.24
N GLU A 104 6.61 -3.17 -2.37
CA GLU A 104 6.37 -2.49 -3.65
C GLU A 104 4.92 -2.67 -4.13
N ARG A 105 4.35 -3.87 -4.01
CA ARG A 105 2.94 -4.13 -4.35
C ARG A 105 2.00 -3.29 -3.48
N LEU A 106 2.27 -3.20 -2.18
CA LEU A 106 1.48 -2.38 -1.26
C LEU A 106 1.58 -0.90 -1.61
N ALA A 107 2.77 -0.40 -1.92
CA ALA A 107 2.96 0.99 -2.34
C ALA A 107 2.20 1.32 -3.64
N GLN A 108 2.24 0.42 -4.62
CA GLN A 108 1.48 0.56 -5.86
C GLN A 108 -0.04 0.47 -5.62
N GLY A 109 -0.49 -0.41 -4.73
CA GLY A 109 -1.89 -0.52 -4.32
C GLY A 109 -2.40 0.77 -3.68
N ALA A 110 -1.66 1.33 -2.72
CA ALA A 110 -2.01 2.60 -2.09
C ALA A 110 -2.08 3.76 -3.09
N LEU A 111 -1.19 3.78 -4.09
CA LEU A 111 -1.23 4.76 -5.17
C LEU A 111 -2.48 4.57 -6.05
N ALA A 112 -2.82 3.33 -6.39
CA ALA A 112 -4.01 3.02 -7.18
C ALA A 112 -5.29 3.48 -6.45
N ASP A 113 -5.37 3.26 -5.14
CA ASP A 113 -6.47 3.71 -4.30
C ASP A 113 -6.58 5.23 -4.23
N LEU A 114 -5.45 5.94 -4.11
CA LEU A 114 -5.43 7.40 -4.15
C LEU A 114 -5.96 7.92 -5.50
N LYS A 115 -5.49 7.33 -6.61
CA LYS A 115 -5.98 7.68 -7.96
C LYS A 115 -7.46 7.39 -8.14
N ALA A 116 -7.96 6.27 -7.61
CA ALA A 116 -9.38 5.92 -7.65
C ALA A 116 -10.24 6.89 -6.83
N SER A 117 -9.74 7.33 -5.66
CA SER A 117 -10.39 8.36 -4.84
C SER A 117 -10.48 9.69 -5.57
N ASP A 118 -9.39 10.11 -6.21
CA ASP A 118 -9.35 11.34 -7.01
C ASP A 118 -10.29 11.27 -8.20
N GLU A 119 -10.33 10.15 -8.92
CA GLU A 119 -11.25 9.97 -10.04
C GLU A 119 -12.71 10.02 -9.57
N THR A 120 -13.02 9.42 -8.42
CA THR A 120 -14.35 9.52 -7.81
C THR A 120 -14.73 10.97 -7.48
N SER A 121 -13.82 11.71 -6.84
CA SER A 121 -14.01 13.14 -6.54
C SER A 121 -14.20 13.97 -7.82
N ARG A 122 -13.43 13.69 -8.87
CA ARG A 122 -13.54 14.35 -10.17
C ARG A 122 -14.93 14.16 -10.77
N GLN A 123 -15.44 12.92 -10.81
CA GLN A 123 -16.77 12.61 -11.36
C GLN A 123 -17.89 13.29 -10.57
N ASN A 124 -17.77 13.31 -9.23
CA ASN A 124 -18.72 14.01 -8.37
C ASN A 124 -18.74 15.53 -8.62
N LEU A 125 -17.58 16.13 -8.87
CA LEU A 125 -17.47 17.56 -9.18
C LEU A 125 -18.00 17.88 -10.58
N LEU A 126 -17.72 17.02 -11.57
CA LEU A 126 -18.27 17.17 -12.92
C LEU A 126 -19.80 17.08 -12.93
N SER A 127 -20.37 16.18 -12.13
CA SER A 127 -21.82 16.08 -11.94
C SER A 127 -22.41 17.36 -11.33
N GLN A 128 -21.72 17.97 -10.37
CA GLN A 128 -22.12 19.25 -9.78
C GLN A 128 -21.98 20.43 -10.76
N VAL A 129 -20.94 20.44 -11.59
CA VAL A 129 -20.76 21.41 -12.68
C VAL A 129 -21.91 21.31 -13.69
N ALA A 130 -22.29 20.09 -14.08
CA ALA A 130 -23.46 19.88 -14.95
C ALA A 130 -24.77 20.38 -14.30
N GLY A 131 -24.88 20.28 -12.97
CA GLY A 131 -25.98 20.84 -12.17
C GLY A 131 -25.98 22.36 -11.99
N GLY A 132 -24.98 23.07 -12.53
CA GLY A 132 -24.90 24.54 -12.48
C GLY A 132 -23.88 25.12 -11.50
N MET A 133 -22.94 24.32 -10.98
CA MET A 133 -21.84 24.85 -10.17
C MET A 133 -20.99 25.85 -10.96
N SER A 134 -20.64 26.98 -10.31
CA SER A 134 -19.80 28.02 -10.91
C SER A 134 -18.33 27.59 -11.02
N LEU A 135 -17.62 28.19 -11.99
CA LEU A 135 -16.21 28.00 -12.27
C LEU A 135 -15.33 28.16 -11.01
N THR A 136 -15.53 29.24 -10.24
CA THR A 136 -14.74 29.56 -9.04
C THR A 136 -14.98 28.55 -7.91
N SER A 137 -16.23 28.11 -7.73
CA SER A 137 -16.58 27.08 -6.74
C SER A 137 -15.99 25.72 -7.11
N GLY A 138 -16.02 25.34 -8.39
CA GLY A 138 -15.47 24.07 -8.86
C GLY A 138 -13.97 23.96 -8.64
N ALA A 139 -13.23 25.04 -8.87
CA ALA A 139 -11.78 25.08 -8.63
C ALA A 139 -11.41 24.88 -7.14
N THR A 140 -12.11 25.60 -6.25
CA THR A 140 -11.86 25.55 -4.81
C THR A 140 -12.22 24.18 -4.24
N GLN A 141 -13.38 23.64 -4.63
CA GLN A 141 -13.80 22.30 -4.18
C GLN A 141 -12.89 21.19 -4.73
N SER A 142 -12.40 21.33 -5.97
CA SER A 142 -11.41 20.40 -6.54
C SER A 142 -10.14 20.37 -5.70
N ALA A 143 -9.59 21.54 -5.35
CA ALA A 143 -8.38 21.64 -4.54
C ALA A 143 -8.58 21.01 -3.14
N GLN A 144 -9.72 21.28 -2.50
CA GLN A 144 -10.07 20.69 -1.20
C GLN A 144 -10.23 19.17 -1.27
N ALA A 145 -10.89 18.65 -2.32
CA ALA A 145 -11.07 17.21 -2.52
C ALA A 145 -9.72 16.51 -2.72
N LEU A 146 -8.85 17.05 -3.58
CA LEU A 146 -7.51 16.51 -3.81
C LEU A 146 -6.66 16.48 -2.52
N GLN A 147 -6.71 17.56 -1.73
CA GLN A 147 -6.01 17.62 -0.45
C GLN A 147 -6.58 16.61 0.55
N GLY A 148 -7.90 16.50 0.65
CA GLY A 148 -8.58 15.54 1.53
C GLY A 148 -8.27 14.09 1.16
N ASN A 149 -8.28 13.76 -0.12
CA ASN A 149 -7.95 12.41 -0.62
C ASN A 149 -6.50 12.04 -0.29
N LEU A 150 -5.56 12.98 -0.48
CA LEU A 150 -4.16 12.76 -0.11
C LEU A 150 -3.99 12.55 1.40
N GLN A 151 -4.63 13.37 2.23
CA GLN A 151 -4.59 13.20 3.69
C GLN A 151 -5.21 11.88 4.13
N ALA A 152 -6.33 11.47 3.53
CA ALA A 152 -6.98 10.19 3.80
C ALA A 152 -6.10 9.00 3.37
N ALA A 153 -5.42 9.09 2.24
CA ALA A 153 -4.47 8.07 1.79
C ALA A 153 -3.26 7.95 2.73
N GLN A 154 -2.68 9.09 3.15
CA GLN A 154 -1.63 9.12 4.16
C GLN A 154 -2.08 8.54 5.51
N GLY A 155 -3.34 8.79 5.91
CA GLY A 155 -3.94 8.21 7.11
C GLY A 155 -4.08 6.69 7.03
N ARG A 156 -4.56 6.17 5.88
CA ARG A 156 -4.69 4.72 5.63
C ARG A 156 -3.34 4.00 5.70
N LEU A 157 -2.30 4.55 5.09
CA LEU A 157 -0.94 3.99 5.18
C LEU A 157 -0.48 3.76 6.63
N ARG A 158 -0.80 4.70 7.54
CA ARG A 158 -0.44 4.57 8.97
C ARG A 158 -1.28 3.53 9.71
N ALA A 159 -2.50 3.25 9.26
CA ALA A 159 -3.39 2.27 9.88
C ALA A 159 -3.12 0.84 9.36
N ASP A 160 -3.01 0.67 8.05
CA ASP A 160 -2.83 -0.63 7.39
C ASP A 160 -1.44 -1.20 7.66
N SER A 161 -0.42 -0.35 7.78
CA SER A 161 0.93 -0.76 8.14
C SER A 161 1.06 -1.36 9.53
N LEU A 162 0.22 -0.96 10.49
CA LEU A 162 0.18 -1.63 11.79
C LEU A 162 -0.43 -3.04 11.63
N GLY A 163 -1.51 -3.18 10.85
CA GLY A 163 -2.19 -4.48 10.68
C GLY A 163 -1.38 -5.55 9.95
N GLU A 164 -0.85 -5.24 8.78
CA GLU A 164 -0.21 -6.26 7.91
C GLU A 164 1.21 -6.63 8.34
N ILE A 165 1.96 -5.70 8.94
CA ILE A 165 3.29 -6.00 9.49
C ILE A 165 3.16 -6.87 10.74
N PHE A 166 2.22 -6.59 11.64
CA PHE A 166 2.01 -7.46 12.79
C PHE A 166 1.41 -8.82 12.39
N GLY A 167 0.56 -8.87 11.35
CA GLY A 167 0.04 -10.12 10.78
C GLY A 167 1.14 -10.98 10.14
N GLY A 168 1.96 -10.39 9.26
CA GLY A 168 3.08 -11.07 8.61
C GLY A 168 4.18 -11.46 9.60
N LEU A 169 4.46 -10.63 10.61
CA LEU A 169 5.44 -10.94 11.66
C LEU A 169 4.95 -12.04 12.60
N ALA A 170 3.68 -12.03 13.00
CA ALA A 170 3.11 -13.12 13.80
C ALA A 170 3.21 -14.44 13.02
N ASP A 171 2.92 -14.42 11.72
CA ASP A 171 2.94 -15.62 10.88
C ASP A 171 4.37 -16.12 10.60
N VAL A 172 5.33 -15.23 10.32
CA VAL A 172 6.76 -15.57 10.15
C VAL A 172 7.40 -16.01 11.47
N TYR A 173 7.09 -15.34 12.58
CA TYR A 173 7.56 -15.73 13.91
C TYR A 173 7.00 -17.10 14.31
N THR A 174 5.71 -17.35 14.05
CA THR A 174 5.06 -18.64 14.30
C THR A 174 5.69 -19.73 13.44
N ARG A 175 5.86 -19.50 12.13
CA ARG A 175 6.53 -20.45 11.21
C ARG A 175 8.00 -20.69 11.57
N SER A 176 8.73 -19.69 12.05
CA SER A 176 10.12 -19.85 12.50
C SER A 176 10.21 -20.66 13.79
N ARG A 177 9.26 -20.45 14.71
CA ARG A 177 9.14 -21.22 15.96
C ARG A 177 8.72 -22.67 15.70
N GLU A 178 7.79 -22.90 14.79
CA GLU A 178 7.37 -24.23 14.32
C GLU A 178 8.51 -24.93 13.58
N ALA A 179 9.18 -24.29 12.61
CA ALA A 179 10.32 -24.89 11.91
C ALA A 179 11.52 -25.19 12.83
N ALA A 180 11.66 -24.46 13.95
CA ALA A 180 12.65 -24.74 14.99
C ALA A 180 12.17 -25.81 16.00
N ALA A 181 10.86 -25.99 16.16
CA ALA A 181 10.26 -27.06 16.94
C ALA A 181 10.29 -28.38 16.16
N ASP A 182 9.94 -28.36 14.87
CA ASP A 182 10.02 -29.51 13.95
C ASP A 182 11.44 -30.03 13.83
N ARG A 183 12.44 -29.14 13.69
CA ARG A 183 13.85 -29.56 13.65
C ARG A 183 14.34 -30.17 14.97
N ARG A 184 13.74 -29.79 16.11
CA ARG A 184 13.99 -30.46 17.40
C ARG A 184 13.27 -31.79 17.47
N GLY A 185 12.00 -31.86 17.08
CA GLY A 185 11.22 -33.10 17.01
C GLY A 185 11.87 -34.15 16.10
N PHE A 186 12.37 -33.77 14.93
CA PHE A 186 13.10 -34.68 14.05
C PHE A 186 14.45 -35.12 14.63
N ARG A 187 15.16 -34.26 15.36
CA ARG A 187 16.43 -34.61 16.03
C ARG A 187 16.21 -35.54 17.22
N ASP A 188 15.17 -35.31 18.00
CA ASP A 188 14.81 -36.13 19.16
C ASP A 188 14.28 -37.51 18.72
N VAL A 189 13.52 -37.57 17.62
CA VAL A 189 13.10 -38.84 16.99
C VAL A 189 14.29 -39.57 16.38
N TYR A 190 15.21 -38.89 15.68
CA TYR A 190 16.42 -39.55 15.16
C TYR A 190 17.36 -40.03 16.26
N ASN A 191 17.53 -39.27 17.36
CA ASN A 191 18.35 -39.70 18.50
C ASN A 191 17.74 -40.88 19.27
N THR A 192 16.40 -41.00 19.30
CA THR A 192 15.72 -42.14 19.94
C THR A 192 15.68 -43.38 19.04
N LEU A 193 15.62 -43.21 17.72
CA LEU A 193 15.62 -44.33 16.77
C LEU A 193 17.04 -44.83 16.43
N TYR A 194 18.04 -43.96 16.54
CA TYR A 194 19.44 -44.22 16.20
C TYR A 194 20.33 -44.04 17.43
N GLN A 195 19.98 -44.69 18.55
CA GLN A 195 20.96 -44.97 19.59
C GLN A 195 21.78 -46.18 19.12
N PRO A 196 23.05 -46.00 18.69
CA PRO A 196 23.85 -47.13 18.28
C PRO A 196 24.22 -47.92 19.53
N GLY A 197 23.65 -49.11 19.68
CA GLY A 197 24.06 -50.08 20.67
C GLY A 197 25.49 -50.55 20.38
N PHE A 198 26.49 -49.79 20.83
CA PHE A 198 27.86 -50.26 20.95
C PHE A 198 28.11 -50.67 22.39
N GLY A 199 28.46 -51.94 22.55
CA GLY A 199 28.42 -52.68 23.79
C GLY A 199 29.46 -52.27 24.83
N TYR A 200 29.16 -52.68 26.07
CA TYR A 200 30.15 -52.99 27.08
C TYR A 200 29.88 -54.42 27.57
N GLY A 201 30.66 -55.36 27.07
CA GLY A 201 30.96 -56.57 27.82
C GLY A 201 31.95 -56.22 28.92
N GLY A 202 31.76 -56.79 30.11
CA GLY A 202 32.67 -56.60 31.25
C GLY A 202 32.16 -57.27 32.51
N ALA A 203 32.68 -58.47 32.76
CA ALA A 203 32.62 -59.28 33.99
C ALA A 203 32.32 -58.53 35.29
N ARG A 204 31.42 -59.07 36.14
CA ARG A 204 31.73 -59.97 37.28
C ARG A 204 30.51 -60.83 37.59
#